data_AF-A0A523EQE8-F1
#
_entry.id   AF-A0A523EQE8-F1
#
_cell.length_a   1.000
_cell.length_b   1.000
_cell.length_c   1.000
_cell.angle_alpha   90.00
_cell.angle_beta   90.00
_cell.angle_gamma   90.00
#
_symmetry.space_group_name_H-M   'P 1'
#
loop_
_entity.id
_entity.type
_entity.pdbx_description
1 polymer ?
#
loop_
_entity_poly.entity_id
_entity_poly.type
_entity_poly.pdbx_seq_one_letter_code
_entity_poly.pdbx_strand_id
1 'polypeptide(L)'
;MRRFPLLAFTLGLLACFSPTPSAEEVVLETDDQKVLYAVGQALARNIANLEFTPEEMVFITLGLHEGAAGVEPRIDMTTYGPMLDTTMRTRTTQMIQREREAGQAY
;
A
#
# COMPACT_ATOMS: atom_id res chain seq x y z
N MET A 1 38.37 46.05 -21.96
CA MET A 1 39.31 45.07 -21.36
C MET A 1 38.53 44.37 -20.26
N ARG A 2 38.26 43.07 -20.20
CA ARG A 2 38.75 41.89 -20.93
C ARG A 2 37.65 40.82 -20.72
N ARG A 3 37.11 40.26 -21.80
CA ARG A 3 36.19 39.10 -21.78
C ARG A 3 37.00 37.85 -21.40
N PHE A 4 36.47 36.98 -20.54
CA PHE A 4 36.81 35.55 -20.51
C PHE A 4 35.67 34.73 -19.89
N PRO A 5 34.90 34.00 -20.71
CA PRO A 5 34.00 32.92 -20.30
C PRO A 5 34.78 31.59 -20.33
N LEU A 6 34.64 30.73 -19.31
CA LEU A 6 34.99 29.30 -19.38
C LEU A 6 34.43 28.65 -18.10
N LEU A 7 33.40 27.80 -18.14
CA LEU A 7 33.33 26.43 -18.66
C LEU A 7 33.32 25.45 -17.47
N ALA A 8 32.19 24.76 -17.33
CA ALA A 8 32.02 23.42 -16.78
C ALA A 8 32.63 23.07 -15.40
N PHE A 9 31.73 22.89 -14.43
CA PHE A 9 31.88 21.85 -13.40
C PHE A 9 30.47 21.25 -13.17
N THR A 10 30.03 20.38 -14.09
CA THR A 10 29.87 18.93 -13.84
C THR A 10 29.03 18.67 -12.58
N LEU A 11 27.71 18.55 -12.72
CA LEU A 11 27.04 17.26 -12.97
C LEU A 11 27.43 16.21 -11.91
N GLY A 12 26.93 16.39 -10.69
CA GLY A 12 26.88 15.37 -9.65
C GLY A 12 25.50 14.72 -9.61
N LEU A 13 25.13 14.04 -10.71
CA LEU A 13 23.98 13.14 -10.77
C LEU A 13 24.50 11.73 -10.47
N LEU A 14 24.10 11.15 -9.33
CA LEU A 14 23.63 9.76 -9.30
C LEU A 14 22.89 9.52 -7.99
N ALA A 15 21.64 9.99 -7.98
CA ALA A 15 20.63 9.44 -7.09
C ALA A 15 20.52 7.94 -7.40
N CYS A 16 20.65 7.08 -6.38
CA CYS A 16 20.20 5.70 -6.44
C CYS A 16 18.67 5.71 -6.56
N PHE A 17 18.16 5.93 -7.77
CA PHE A 17 16.76 5.70 -8.11
C PHE A 17 16.63 4.24 -8.50
N SER A 18 16.49 3.37 -7.50
CA SER A 18 16.11 1.98 -7.74
C SER A 18 14.67 2.00 -8.25
N PRO A 19 14.38 1.58 -9.49
CA PRO A 19 13.00 1.48 -9.94
C PRO A 19 12.28 0.49 -9.02
N THR A 20 11.28 0.98 -8.28
CA THR A 20 10.38 0.10 -7.52
C THR A 20 9.57 -0.67 -8.56
N PRO A 21 9.67 -2.01 -8.63
CA PRO A 21 8.90 -2.76 -9.59
C PRO A 21 7.41 -2.49 -9.38
N SER A 22 6.70 -2.21 -10.47
CA SER A 22 5.23 -2.12 -10.45
C SER A 22 4.66 -3.49 -10.10
N ALA A 23 3.61 -3.53 -9.29
CA ALA A 23 2.99 -4.79 -8.85
C ALA A 23 2.50 -5.68 -10.01
N GLU A 24 2.24 -5.09 -11.19
CA GLU A 24 1.85 -5.83 -12.41
C GLU A 24 2.99 -6.62 -13.06
N GLU A 25 4.26 -6.40 -12.67
CA GLU A 25 5.44 -6.98 -13.33
C GLU A 25 6.15 -8.05 -12.48
N VAL A 26 5.66 -8.35 -11.28
CA VAL A 26 6.30 -9.31 -10.37
C VAL A 26 5.92 -10.73 -10.74
N VAL A 27 6.81 -11.42 -11.44
CA VAL A 27 6.69 -12.86 -11.73
C VAL A 27 7.19 -13.69 -10.53
N LEU A 28 6.40 -14.68 -10.10
CA LEU A 28 6.75 -15.61 -9.02
C LEU A 28 7.52 -16.81 -9.59
N GLU A 29 8.84 -16.69 -9.67
CA GLU A 29 9.74 -17.68 -10.25
C GLU A 29 10.13 -18.78 -9.26
N THR A 30 10.39 -18.42 -8.00
CA THR A 30 10.87 -19.35 -6.96
C THR A 30 9.77 -19.80 -6.01
N ASP A 31 9.94 -20.95 -5.37
CA ASP A 31 8.98 -21.43 -4.36
C ASP A 31 8.94 -20.50 -3.14
N ASP A 32 10.06 -19.91 -2.74
CA ASP A 32 10.10 -18.90 -1.67
C ASP A 32 9.22 -17.69 -2.02
N GLN A 33 9.30 -17.20 -3.27
CA GLN A 33 8.44 -16.09 -3.73
C GLN A 33 6.96 -16.46 -3.69
N LYS A 34 6.59 -17.69 -4.06
CA LYS A 34 5.21 -18.19 -3.98
C LYS A 34 4.72 -18.31 -2.54
N VAL A 35 5.57 -18.75 -1.61
CA VAL A 35 5.24 -18.81 -0.19
C VAL A 35 4.99 -17.40 0.35
N LEU A 36 5.86 -16.43 0.03
CA LEU A 36 5.66 -15.03 0.43
C LEU A 36 4.37 -14.43 -0.16
N TYR A 37 4.07 -14.71 -1.42
CA TYR A 37 2.79 -14.33 -2.04
C TYR A 37 1.59 -14.96 -1.31
N ALA A 38 1.69 -16.22 -0.89
CA ALA A 38 0.65 -16.89 -0.12
C ALA A 38 0.45 -16.26 1.26
N VAL A 39 1.51 -15.75 1.90
CA VAL A 39 1.40 -14.94 3.13
C VAL A 39 0.60 -13.67 2.87
N GLY A 40 0.91 -12.94 1.79
CA GLY A 40 0.14 -11.75 1.38
C GLY A 40 -1.34 -12.08 1.13
N GLN A 41 -1.62 -13.17 0.43
CA GLN A 41 -2.99 -13.67 0.23
C GLN A 41 -3.70 -14.02 1.54
N ALA A 42 -2.99 -14.59 2.52
CA ALA A 42 -3.53 -14.86 3.83
C ALA A 42 -3.92 -13.60 4.59
N LEU A 43 -3.10 -12.55 4.50
CA LEU A 43 -3.42 -11.24 5.08
C LEU A 43 -4.64 -10.63 4.39
N ALA A 44 -4.70 -10.67 3.06
CA ALA A 44 -5.82 -10.13 2.27
C ALA A 44 -7.16 -10.81 2.61
N ARG A 45 -7.18 -12.13 2.86
CA ARG A 45 -8.39 -12.85 3.26
C ARG A 45 -9.05 -12.31 4.53
N ASN A 46 -8.28 -11.73 5.46
CA ASN A 46 -8.85 -11.14 6.68
C ASN A 46 -9.71 -9.90 6.42
N ILE A 47 -9.51 -9.24 5.28
CA ILE A 47 -10.17 -7.97 4.96
C ILE A 47 -11.03 -8.04 3.69
N ALA A 48 -11.09 -9.18 3.00
CA ALA A 48 -11.75 -9.33 1.71
C ALA A 48 -13.25 -8.93 1.75
N ASN A 49 -13.96 -9.29 2.82
CA ASN A 49 -15.40 -9.00 2.97
C ASN A 49 -15.68 -7.51 3.30
N LEU A 50 -14.65 -6.72 3.60
CA LEU A 50 -14.77 -5.27 3.82
C LEU A 50 -14.77 -4.47 2.51
N GLU A 51 -14.59 -5.15 1.36
CA GLU A 51 -14.76 -4.61 0.01
C GLU A 51 -14.00 -3.29 -0.22
N PHE A 52 -12.71 -3.28 0.13
CA PHE A 52 -11.82 -2.16 -0.25
C PHE A 52 -11.68 -2.10 -1.78
N THR A 53 -11.81 -0.90 -2.34
CA THR A 53 -11.62 -0.70 -3.79
C THR A 53 -10.13 -0.76 -4.15
N PRO A 54 -9.78 -1.00 -5.42
CA PRO A 54 -8.38 -0.95 -5.87
C PRO A 54 -7.67 0.37 -5.48
N GLU A 55 -8.39 1.50 -5.58
CA GLU A 55 -7.87 2.82 -5.22
C GLU A 55 -7.60 2.95 -3.73
N GLU A 56 -8.45 2.37 -2.88
CA GLU A 56 -8.26 2.36 -1.43
C GLU A 56 -7.11 1.43 -1.00
N MET A 57 -6.95 0.31 -1.71
CA MET A 57 -5.88 -0.66 -1.45
C MET A 57 -4.48 -0.07 -1.63
N VAL A 58 -4.31 0.98 -2.44
CA VAL A 58 -3.04 1.71 -2.57
C VAL A 58 -2.57 2.26 -1.21
N PHE A 59 -3.48 2.80 -0.41
CA PHE A 59 -3.15 3.36 0.90
C PHE A 59 -2.89 2.28 1.95
N ILE A 60 -3.66 1.18 1.91
CA ILE A 60 -3.51 0.05 2.83
C ILE A 60 -2.16 -0.65 2.60
N THR A 61 -1.82 -0.90 1.34
CA THR A 61 -0.54 -1.55 0.98
C THR A 61 0.65 -0.66 1.30
N LEU A 62 0.54 0.66 1.10
CA LEU A 62 1.56 1.61 1.54
C LEU A 62 1.78 1.54 3.06
N GLY A 63 0.70 1.62 3.85
CA GLY A 63 0.77 1.55 5.31
C GLY A 63 1.33 0.23 5.81
N LEU A 64 0.96 -0.90 5.18
CA LEU A 64 1.48 -2.22 5.49
C LEU A 64 3.00 -2.31 5.22
N HIS A 65 3.43 -1.82 4.05
CA HIS A 65 4.84 -1.83 3.67
C HIS A 65 5.69 -0.96 4.60
N GLU A 66 5.28 0.30 4.82
CA GLU A 66 6.00 1.24 5.67
C GLU A 66 6.02 0.80 7.14
N GLY A 67 4.88 0.35 7.67
CA GLY A 67 4.78 -0.14 9.04
C GLY A 67 5.63 -1.39 9.29
N ALA A 68 5.65 -2.34 8.34
CA ALA A 68 6.51 -3.53 8.44
C ALA A 68 8.01 -3.18 8.35
N ALA A 69 8.35 -2.11 7.62
CA ALA A 69 9.72 -1.61 7.52
C ALA A 69 10.14 -0.72 8.71
N GLY A 70 9.25 -0.45 9.66
CA GLY A 70 9.53 0.43 10.81
C GLY A 70 9.67 1.91 10.43
N VAL A 71 9.13 2.31 9.28
CA VAL A 71 9.08 3.72 8.85
C VAL A 71 8.12 4.47 9.76
N GLU A 72 8.53 5.67 10.20
CA GLU A 72 7.68 6.52 11.03
C GLU A 72 6.38 6.88 10.29
N PRO A 73 5.19 6.73 10.92
CA PRO A 73 3.94 7.04 10.26
C PRO A 73 3.88 8.48 9.74
N ARG A 74 3.39 8.64 8.51
CA ARG A 74 3.20 9.95 7.86
C ARG A 74 2.08 10.79 8.48
N ILE A 75 1.37 10.23 9.45
CA ILE A 75 0.22 10.80 10.12
C ILE A 75 0.36 10.61 11.63
N ASP A 76 -0.29 11.46 12.41
CA ASP A 76 -0.39 11.25 13.86
C ASP A 76 -1.37 10.11 14.16
N MET A 77 -0.82 8.97 14.57
CA MET A 77 -1.62 7.78 14.92
C MET A 77 -2.53 8.02 16.14
N THR A 78 -2.23 9.00 16.99
CA THR A 78 -3.12 9.40 18.11
C THR A 78 -4.39 10.07 17.58
N THR A 79 -4.25 10.87 16.53
CA THR A 79 -5.36 11.56 15.86
C THR A 79 -6.20 10.59 15.01
N TYR A 80 -5.55 9.72 14.23
CA TYR A 80 -6.24 8.88 13.23
C TYR A 80 -6.62 7.47 13.72
N GLY A 81 -6.01 6.98 14.81
CA GLY A 81 -6.36 5.69 15.41
C GLY A 81 -7.86 5.52 15.72
N PRO A 82 -8.53 6.49 16.36
CA PRO A 82 -9.99 6.41 16.60
C PRO A 82 -10.84 6.38 15.31
N MET A 83 -10.34 6.97 14.22
CA MET A 83 -11.04 6.95 12.93
C MET A 83 -10.96 5.58 12.25
N LEU A 84 -9.88 4.83 12.48
CA LEU A 84 -9.75 3.44 12.03
C LEU A 84 -10.87 2.58 12.59
N ASP A 85 -11.10 2.63 13.91
CA ASP A 85 -12.17 1.87 14.59
C ASP A 85 -13.54 2.18 13.99
N THR A 86 -13.81 3.46 13.78
CA THR A 86 -15.08 3.91 13.19
C THR A 86 -15.23 3.38 11.77
N THR A 87 -14.19 3.51 10.94
CA THR A 87 -14.19 3.05 9.54
C THR A 87 -14.43 1.54 9.45
N MET A 88 -13.73 0.75 10.28
CA MET A 88 -13.88 -0.70 10.31
C MET A 88 -15.29 -1.11 10.74
N ARG A 89 -15.84 -0.49 11.80
CA ARG A 89 -17.23 -0.76 12.25
C ARG A 89 -18.25 -0.45 11.16
N THR A 90 -18.08 0.65 10.44
CA THR A 90 -18.98 1.02 9.33
C THR A 90 -18.95 -0.04 8.24
N ARG A 91 -17.76 -0.49 7.81
CA ARG A 91 -17.63 -1.53 6.77
C ARG A 91 -18.17 -2.89 7.22
N THR A 92 -17.91 -3.31 8.46
CA THR A 92 -18.49 -4.53 9.01
C THR A 92 -20.02 -4.46 9.05
N THR A 93 -20.59 -3.30 9.40
CA THR A 93 -22.05 -3.11 9.39
C THR A 93 -22.62 -3.24 7.97
N GLN A 94 -21.95 -2.63 6.98
CA GLN A 94 -22.34 -2.75 5.58
C GLN A 94 -22.25 -4.20 5.08
N MET A 95 -21.19 -4.92 5.44
CA MET A 95 -21.03 -6.36 5.15
C MET A 95 -22.20 -7.18 5.70
N ILE A 96 -22.53 -7.02 6.99
CA ILE A 96 -23.66 -7.72 7.62
C ILE A 96 -24.98 -7.40 6.90
N GLN A 97 -25.18 -6.15 6.50
CA GLN A 97 -26.39 -5.75 5.79
C GLN A 97 -26.49 -6.42 4.41
N ARG A 98 -25.40 -6.48 3.65
CA ARG A 98 -25.35 -7.20 2.36
C ARG A 98 -25.64 -8.68 2.52
N GLU A 99 -25.06 -9.32 3.55
CA GLU A 99 -25.32 -10.74 3.83
C GLU A 99 -26.79 -11.01 4.17
N ARG A 100 -27.43 -10.13 4.94
CA ARG A 100 -28.86 -10.22 5.23
C ARG A 100 -29.72 -10.10 3.99
N GLU A 101 -29.40 -9.15 3.11
CA GLU A 101 -30.12 -8.94 1.84
C GLU A 101 -29.96 -10.15 0.91
N ALA A 102 -28.74 -10.68 0.78
CA ALA A 102 -28.48 -11.89 0.01
C ALA A 102 -29.23 -13.10 0.56
N GLY A 103 -29.31 -13.23 1.89
CA GLY A 103 -30.07 -14.30 2.56
C GLY A 103 -31.59 -14.15 2.46
N GLN A 104 -32.12 -12.96 2.19
CA GLN A 104 -33.55 -12.75 1.92
C GLN A 104 -33.92 -13.04 0.46
N ALA A 105 -32.93 -13.05 -0.44
CA ALA A 105 -33.12 -13.32 -1.86
C ALA A 105 -33.09 -14.82 -2.22
N TYR A 106 -32.84 -15.70 -1.24
CA TYR A 106 -32.70 -17.15 -1.38
C TYR A 106 -33.76 -17.90 -0.57
#